data_AF-A0A3B4G9Q6-F1
#
_entry.id   AF-A0A3B4G9Q6-F1
#
_cell.length_a   1.000
_cell.length_b   1.000
_cell.length_c   1.000
_cell.angle_alpha   90.00
_cell.angle_beta   90.00
_cell.angle_gamma   90.00
#
_symmetry.space_group_name_H-M   'P 1'
#
loop_
_entity.id
_entity.type
_entity.pdbx_description
1 polymer ?
#
loop_
_entity_poly.entity_id
_entity_poly.type
_entity_poly.pdbx_seq_one_letter_code
_entity_poly.pdbx_strand_id
1 'polypeptide(L)'
;LLFCPCQTTGCAERRRQTIVPDCSYKDKDKPNCLELRKVCHQDPLCRSRLADYKENCGMTPHAASTCPNQDNHQACLASFARLVGTDVTPNYVDSSFSNWTISPWCTCKGSGNQEEECQNFLRYFTNNACLRNAIQAFGYGIDNTQNKSGPVPGPSATPKPDPVSTQEISENLPVTIPKVKGSQCFITWDVLHVDVKCDGKM
;
A
#
# COMPACT_ATOMS: atom_id res chain seq x y z
N LEU A 1 -1.77 -8.04 6.53
CA LEU A 1 -2.43 -8.82 5.43
C LEU A 1 -1.87 -8.50 4.04
N LEU A 2 -1.66 -7.23 3.67
CA LEU A 2 -1.24 -6.80 2.32
C LEU A 2 0.08 -7.43 1.80
N PHE A 3 1.00 -7.75 2.71
CA PHE A 3 2.33 -8.27 2.37
C PHE A 3 2.55 -9.73 2.82
N CYS A 4 1.48 -10.50 3.06
CA CYS A 4 1.66 -11.89 3.50
C CYS A 4 2.39 -12.74 2.44
N PRO A 5 3.28 -13.66 2.86
CA PRO A 5 3.90 -14.60 1.94
C PRO A 5 2.86 -15.65 1.53
N CYS A 6 2.94 -16.12 0.29
CA CYS A 6 1.98 -17.10 -0.25
C CYS A 6 2.69 -18.24 -0.94
N GLN A 7 2.18 -19.46 -0.70
CA GLN A 7 2.63 -20.70 -1.34
C GLN A 7 1.52 -21.34 -2.19
N THR A 8 0.33 -20.71 -2.24
CA THR A 8 -0.83 -21.19 -2.99
C THR A 8 -1.53 -20.02 -3.69
N THR A 9 -2.19 -20.33 -4.80
CA THR A 9 -3.03 -19.36 -5.54
C THR A 9 -4.14 -18.78 -4.66
N GLY A 10 -4.75 -19.58 -3.78
CA GLY A 10 -5.78 -19.11 -2.86
C GLY A 10 -5.27 -18.08 -1.84
N CYS A 11 -4.04 -18.24 -1.33
CA CYS A 11 -3.41 -17.22 -0.50
C CYS A 11 -3.14 -15.94 -1.30
N ALA A 12 -2.56 -16.07 -2.51
CA ALA A 12 -2.22 -14.92 -3.34
C ALA A 12 -3.47 -14.14 -3.75
N GLU A 13 -4.58 -14.83 -4.03
CA GLU A 13 -5.86 -14.19 -4.31
C GLU A 13 -6.39 -13.45 -3.08
N ARG A 14 -6.34 -14.05 -1.89
CA ARG A 14 -6.73 -13.34 -0.64
C ARG A 14 -5.88 -12.08 -0.42
N ARG A 15 -4.58 -12.16 -0.67
CA ARG A 15 -3.67 -11.01 -0.59
C ARG A 15 -4.05 -9.92 -1.59
N ARG A 16 -4.32 -10.28 -2.84
CA ARG A 16 -4.80 -9.35 -3.90
C ARG A 16 -6.13 -8.68 -3.56
N GLN A 17 -6.99 -9.41 -2.85
CA GLN A 17 -8.32 -8.94 -2.42
C GLN A 17 -8.28 -8.07 -1.16
N THR A 18 -7.13 -7.91 -0.49
CA THR A 18 -7.00 -7.11 0.74
C THR A 18 -7.57 -5.71 0.60
N ILE A 19 -7.39 -5.08 -0.57
CA ILE A 19 -7.86 -3.71 -0.81
C ILE A 19 -9.21 -3.65 -1.52
N VAL A 20 -9.89 -4.77 -1.76
CA VAL A 20 -11.14 -4.84 -2.54
C VAL A 20 -10.96 -4.20 -3.93
N PRO A 21 -10.15 -4.79 -4.82
CA PRO A 21 -9.72 -4.16 -6.07
C PRO A 21 -10.85 -3.74 -7.01
N ASP A 22 -12.02 -4.37 -6.94
CA ASP A 22 -13.16 -3.99 -7.77
C ASP A 22 -13.77 -2.64 -7.34
N CYS A 23 -13.49 -2.14 -6.13
CA CYS A 23 -13.86 -0.80 -5.66
C CYS A 23 -12.69 0.18 -5.76
N SER A 24 -11.48 -0.24 -5.38
CA SER A 24 -10.39 0.68 -5.03
C SER A 24 -9.24 0.73 -6.05
N TYR A 25 -9.22 -0.17 -7.03
CA TYR A 25 -8.08 -0.35 -7.93
C TYR A 25 -8.50 -0.38 -9.39
N LYS A 26 -9.49 -1.19 -9.75
CA LYS A 26 -9.96 -1.31 -11.13
C LYS A 26 -10.94 -0.19 -11.44
N ASP A 27 -10.79 0.35 -12.64
CA ASP A 27 -11.77 1.19 -13.30
C ASP A 27 -12.11 0.60 -14.68
N LYS A 28 -13.16 1.12 -15.32
CA LYS A 28 -13.63 0.68 -16.64
C LYS A 28 -12.51 0.73 -17.69
N ASP A 29 -11.74 1.80 -17.66
CA ASP A 29 -10.64 2.04 -18.59
C ASP A 29 -9.29 1.97 -17.86
N LYS A 30 -8.25 1.54 -18.58
CA LYS A 30 -6.85 1.64 -18.12
C LYS A 30 -6.19 2.84 -18.81
N PRO A 31 -6.02 3.98 -18.13
CA PRO A 31 -5.40 5.17 -18.73
C PRO A 31 -3.92 4.97 -19.01
N ASN A 32 -3.31 5.95 -19.68
CA ASN A 32 -1.86 6.00 -19.80
C ASN A 32 -1.22 6.28 -18.43
N CYS A 33 -0.13 5.62 -18.08
CA CYS A 33 0.49 5.81 -16.77
C CYS A 33 1.03 7.23 -16.55
N LEU A 34 1.43 7.96 -17.60
CA LEU A 34 1.85 9.35 -17.49
C LEU A 34 0.69 10.29 -17.20
N GLU A 35 -0.51 10.00 -17.72
CA GLU A 35 -1.74 10.73 -17.39
C GLU A 35 -2.13 10.48 -15.94
N LEU A 36 -2.12 9.22 -15.50
CA LEU A 36 -2.39 8.86 -14.10
C LEU A 36 -1.41 9.55 -13.14
N ARG A 37 -0.12 9.57 -13.49
CA ARG A 37 0.92 10.30 -12.75
C ARG A 37 0.63 11.79 -12.70
N LYS A 38 0.16 12.40 -13.80
CA LYS A 38 -0.18 13.82 -13.87
C LYS A 38 -1.37 14.16 -12.96
N VAL A 39 -2.42 13.34 -12.93
CA VAL A 39 -3.57 13.50 -12.03
C VAL A 39 -3.09 13.45 -10.58
N CYS A 40 -2.30 12.44 -10.22
CA CYS A 40 -1.72 12.32 -8.88
C CYS A 40 -0.86 13.53 -8.48
N HIS A 41 -0.12 14.14 -9.40
CA HIS A 41 0.67 15.34 -9.10
C HIS A 41 -0.17 16.59 -8.81
N GLN A 42 -1.43 16.62 -9.25
CA GLN A 42 -2.36 17.72 -8.97
C GLN A 42 -2.98 17.61 -7.57
N ASP A 43 -3.09 16.39 -7.04
CA ASP A 43 -3.49 16.14 -5.66
C ASP A 43 -2.26 16.26 -4.71
N PRO A 44 -2.25 17.19 -3.74
CA PRO A 44 -1.12 17.35 -2.82
C PRO A 44 -0.78 16.10 -2.00
N LEU A 45 -1.79 15.33 -1.59
CA LEU A 45 -1.64 14.10 -0.82
C LEU A 45 -1.04 13.00 -1.68
N CYS A 46 -1.58 12.78 -2.88
CA CYS A 46 -1.06 11.78 -3.82
C CYS A 46 0.38 12.11 -4.22
N ARG A 47 0.65 13.38 -4.56
CA ARG A 47 1.99 13.87 -4.89
C ARG A 47 3.00 13.59 -3.79
N SER A 48 2.67 13.91 -2.54
CA SER A 48 3.57 13.67 -1.39
C SER A 48 3.85 12.18 -1.22
N ARG A 49 2.80 11.35 -1.21
CA ARG A 49 2.94 9.90 -1.01
C ARG A 49 3.71 9.22 -2.13
N LEU A 50 3.53 9.65 -3.38
CA LEU A 50 4.30 9.16 -4.53
C LEU A 50 5.78 9.55 -4.46
N ALA A 51 6.09 10.75 -3.96
CA ALA A 51 7.48 11.15 -3.71
C ALA A 51 8.11 10.28 -2.62
N ASP A 52 7.44 10.11 -1.48
CA ASP A 52 7.91 9.27 -0.36
C ASP A 52 8.17 7.83 -0.82
N TYR A 53 7.27 7.26 -1.64
CA TYR A 53 7.45 5.92 -2.19
C TYR A 53 8.69 5.81 -3.08
N LYS A 54 8.89 6.76 -3.99
CA LYS A 54 10.05 6.77 -4.89
C LYS A 54 11.36 6.95 -4.14
N GLU A 55 11.35 7.71 -3.06
CA GLU A 55 12.52 7.90 -2.19
C GLU A 55 12.84 6.63 -1.39
N ASN A 56 11.83 6.05 -0.74
CA ASN A 56 12.04 4.92 0.17
C ASN A 56 12.22 3.57 -0.54
N CYS A 57 11.58 3.39 -1.70
CA CYS A 57 11.67 2.18 -2.52
C CYS A 57 12.52 2.36 -3.79
N GLY A 58 13.13 3.53 -4.01
CA GLY A 58 13.96 3.77 -5.18
C GLY A 58 15.21 2.88 -5.18
N MET A 59 15.56 2.33 -6.33
CA MET A 59 16.85 1.64 -6.52
C MET A 59 17.91 2.65 -6.91
N THR A 60 19.03 2.72 -6.21
CA THR A 60 20.16 3.57 -6.64
C THR A 60 21.01 2.82 -7.67
N PRO A 61 21.64 3.51 -8.65
CA PRO A 61 22.46 2.85 -9.67
C PRO A 61 23.61 2.00 -9.13
N HIS A 62 24.08 2.32 -7.92
CA HIS A 62 25.20 1.64 -7.26
C HIS A 62 24.75 0.47 -6.35
N ALA A 63 23.47 0.41 -5.99
CA ALA A 63 22.89 -0.67 -5.19
C ALA A 63 21.84 -1.39 -6.04
N ALA A 64 22.30 -2.15 -7.03
CA ALA A 64 21.44 -2.87 -7.98
C ALA A 64 20.52 -3.93 -7.33
N SER A 65 20.62 -4.16 -6.01
CA SER A 65 19.87 -5.21 -5.31
C SER A 65 19.37 -4.85 -3.89
N THR A 66 19.74 -3.70 -3.33
CA THR A 66 19.45 -3.39 -1.92
C THR A 66 18.69 -2.07 -1.83
N CYS A 67 17.63 -2.03 -1.01
CA CYS A 67 16.99 -0.77 -0.64
C CYS A 67 18.04 0.25 -0.15
N PRO A 68 17.79 1.56 -0.30
CA PRO A 68 18.76 2.60 0.06
C PRO A 68 19.40 2.41 1.45
N ASN A 69 18.68 1.83 2.41
CA ASN A 69 19.23 1.26 3.64
C ASN A 69 18.56 -0.12 3.89
N GLN A 70 19.28 -1.10 4.43
CA GLN A 70 18.71 -2.42 4.76
C GLN A 70 17.60 -2.33 5.83
N ASP A 71 17.65 -1.31 6.68
CA ASP A 71 16.59 -0.93 7.63
C ASP A 71 15.37 -0.29 6.95
N ASN A 72 15.49 0.14 5.69
CA ASN A 72 14.44 0.86 4.96
C ASN A 72 13.35 -0.05 4.39
N HIS A 73 13.41 -1.37 4.59
CA HIS A 73 12.31 -2.27 4.18
C HIS A 73 10.97 -1.79 4.79
N GLN A 74 10.97 -1.41 6.06
CA GLN A 74 9.76 -0.90 6.72
C GLN A 74 9.29 0.43 6.12
N ALA A 75 10.20 1.37 5.83
CA ALA A 75 9.83 2.64 5.21
C ALA A 75 9.33 2.45 3.76
N CYS A 76 9.91 1.53 3.01
CA CYS A 76 9.43 1.17 1.67
C CYS A 76 8.02 0.57 1.74
N LEU A 77 7.77 -0.37 2.66
CA LEU A 77 6.43 -0.96 2.82
C LEU A 77 5.40 0.05 3.34
N ALA A 78 5.79 0.93 4.26
CA ALA A 78 4.92 1.97 4.80
C ALA A 78 4.55 3.01 3.72
N SER A 79 5.52 3.46 2.93
CA SER A 79 5.28 4.38 1.81
C SER A 79 4.48 3.71 0.68
N PHE A 80 4.75 2.44 0.37
CA PHE A 80 3.92 1.65 -0.53
C PHE A 80 2.48 1.57 -0.05
N ALA A 81 2.27 1.20 1.22
CA ALA A 81 0.95 1.09 1.80
C ALA A 81 0.22 2.42 1.60
N ARG A 82 0.84 3.54 1.98
CA ARG A 82 0.27 4.89 1.82
C ARG A 82 -0.19 5.24 0.39
N LEU A 83 0.31 4.61 -0.67
CA LEU A 83 -0.21 4.85 -2.02
C LEU A 83 -1.61 4.30 -2.26
N VAL A 84 -2.04 3.29 -1.50
CA VAL A 84 -3.42 2.78 -1.60
C VAL A 84 -4.40 3.93 -1.31
N GLY A 85 -5.54 4.00 -1.98
CA GLY A 85 -6.49 5.11 -1.83
C GLY A 85 -6.08 6.43 -2.48
N THR A 86 -5.01 6.45 -3.27
CA THR A 86 -4.64 7.59 -4.12
C THR A 86 -4.87 7.23 -5.60
N ASP A 87 -4.75 8.20 -6.52
CA ASP A 87 -4.87 7.92 -7.96
C ASP A 87 -3.88 6.87 -8.47
N VAL A 88 -2.72 6.73 -7.82
CA VAL A 88 -1.67 5.76 -8.19
C VAL A 88 -1.70 4.49 -7.33
N THR A 89 -2.86 4.12 -6.79
CA THR A 89 -3.05 2.92 -5.95
C THR A 89 -2.44 1.67 -6.62
N PRO A 90 -1.38 1.07 -6.05
CA PRO A 90 -0.80 -0.16 -6.56
C PRO A 90 -1.52 -1.39 -6.00
N ASN A 91 -1.61 -2.47 -6.78
CA ASN A 91 -2.05 -3.78 -6.29
C ASN A 91 -1.35 -4.92 -7.04
N TYR A 92 -1.46 -6.14 -6.51
CA TYR A 92 -1.10 -7.35 -7.23
C TYR A 92 -1.99 -7.50 -8.47
N VAL A 93 -1.37 -7.73 -9.64
CA VAL A 93 -2.07 -7.77 -10.92
C VAL A 93 -2.89 -9.06 -11.08
N ASP A 94 -2.41 -10.16 -10.50
CA ASP A 94 -3.01 -11.50 -10.58
C ASP A 94 -2.83 -12.28 -9.27
N SER A 95 -3.30 -13.53 -9.26
CA SER A 95 -3.17 -14.47 -8.15
C SER A 95 -1.92 -15.35 -8.25
N SER A 96 -0.88 -14.92 -8.96
CA SER A 96 0.41 -15.62 -9.01
C SER A 96 1.12 -15.49 -7.65
N PHE A 97 1.57 -16.61 -7.08
CA PHE A 97 2.32 -16.61 -5.82
C PHE A 97 3.84 -16.64 -6.02
N SER A 98 4.32 -17.20 -7.15
CA SER A 98 5.75 -17.37 -7.45
C SER A 98 6.33 -16.20 -8.24
N ASN A 99 5.62 -15.72 -9.27
CA ASN A 99 6.04 -14.57 -10.10
C ASN A 99 4.98 -13.47 -10.03
N TRP A 100 4.82 -12.91 -8.84
CA TRP A 100 3.84 -11.85 -8.60
C TRP A 100 4.33 -10.52 -9.16
N THR A 101 3.38 -9.73 -9.68
CA THR A 101 3.63 -8.38 -10.22
C THR A 101 2.72 -7.39 -9.52
N ILE A 102 3.27 -6.24 -9.15
CA ILE A 102 2.53 -5.13 -8.57
C ILE A 102 2.57 -3.95 -9.54
N SER A 103 1.42 -3.32 -9.79
CA SER A 103 1.35 -2.11 -10.60
C SER A 103 0.15 -1.23 -10.20
N PRO A 104 0.21 0.08 -10.48
CA PRO A 104 -1.01 0.90 -10.57
C PRO A 104 -1.91 0.43 -11.73
N TRP A 105 -3.16 0.90 -11.74
CA TRP A 105 -4.13 0.60 -12.81
C TRP A 105 -3.91 1.50 -14.03
N CYS A 106 -2.84 1.24 -14.79
CA CYS A 106 -2.52 1.96 -16.03
C CYS A 106 -1.71 1.10 -17.00
N THR A 107 -1.51 1.60 -18.22
CA THR A 107 -0.57 1.01 -19.20
C THR A 107 0.26 2.09 -19.88
N CYS A 108 1.30 1.70 -20.62
CA CYS A 108 2.07 2.62 -21.48
C CYS A 108 1.61 2.62 -22.94
N LYS A 109 0.45 2.04 -23.23
CA LYS A 109 -0.15 2.13 -24.57
C LYS A 109 -0.49 3.60 -24.85
N GLY A 110 -0.19 4.05 -26.07
CA GLY A 110 -0.46 5.44 -26.48
C GLY A 110 0.54 6.48 -25.97
N SER A 111 1.66 6.08 -25.37
CA SER A 111 2.69 7.05 -24.91
C SER A 111 3.47 7.75 -26.04
N GLY A 112 3.53 7.15 -27.23
CA GLY A 112 4.30 7.69 -28.36
C GLY A 112 5.77 7.90 -27.98
N ASN A 113 6.28 9.12 -28.20
CA ASN A 113 7.67 9.47 -27.90
C ASN A 113 8.02 9.44 -26.39
N GLN A 114 7.02 9.36 -25.50
CA GLN A 114 7.22 9.28 -24.05
C GLN A 114 7.13 7.83 -23.53
N GLU A 115 7.18 6.82 -24.41
CA GLU A 115 7.07 5.42 -24.00
C GLU A 115 8.16 5.02 -23.01
N GLU A 116 9.40 5.41 -23.22
CA GLU A 116 10.49 5.13 -22.27
C GLU A 116 10.23 5.74 -20.89
N GLU A 117 9.80 7.01 -20.86
CA GLU A 117 9.47 7.69 -19.60
C GLU A 117 8.33 6.97 -18.86
N CYS A 118 7.31 6.54 -19.60
CA CYS A 118 6.20 5.77 -19.07
C CYS A 118 6.66 4.44 -18.47
N GLN A 119 7.50 3.70 -19.21
CA GLN A 119 8.05 2.43 -18.76
C GLN A 119 8.91 2.62 -17.51
N ASN A 120 9.72 3.69 -17.46
CA ASN A 120 10.52 4.02 -16.29
C ASN A 120 9.64 4.32 -15.07
N PHE A 121 8.53 5.04 -15.24
CA PHE A 121 7.56 5.22 -14.17
C PHE A 121 6.94 3.89 -13.71
N LEU A 122 6.50 3.04 -14.64
CA LEU A 122 5.86 1.76 -14.33
C LEU A 122 6.83 0.74 -13.67
N ARG A 123 8.13 0.82 -14.00
CA ARG A 123 9.19 -0.03 -13.44
C ARG A 123 9.43 0.20 -11.95
N TYR A 124 9.13 1.39 -11.42
CA TYR A 124 9.18 1.63 -9.97
C TYR A 124 8.31 0.64 -9.19
N PHE A 125 7.23 0.15 -9.80
CA PHE A 125 6.31 -0.82 -9.19
C PHE A 125 6.59 -2.26 -9.65
N THR A 126 6.71 -2.46 -10.97
CA THR A 126 6.72 -3.80 -11.58
C THR A 126 8.08 -4.50 -11.47
N ASN A 127 9.16 -3.72 -11.53
CA ASN A 127 10.54 -4.21 -11.55
C ASN A 127 11.40 -3.48 -10.51
N ASN A 128 11.03 -3.67 -9.24
CA ASN A 128 11.71 -3.03 -8.12
C ASN A 128 12.21 -4.09 -7.13
N ALA A 129 13.52 -4.33 -7.13
CA ALA A 129 14.16 -5.30 -6.25
C ALA A 129 14.01 -4.93 -4.77
N CYS A 130 14.08 -3.64 -4.43
CA CYS A 130 13.86 -3.16 -3.06
C CYS A 130 12.46 -3.54 -2.55
N LEU A 131 11.41 -3.23 -3.32
CA LEU A 131 10.04 -3.60 -2.95
C LEU A 131 9.87 -5.12 -2.86
N ARG A 132 10.44 -5.88 -3.79
CA ARG A 132 10.41 -7.35 -3.76
C ARG A 132 11.05 -7.92 -2.50
N ASN A 133 12.24 -7.46 -2.17
CA ASN A 133 12.98 -7.91 -1.00
C ASN A 133 12.30 -7.47 0.30
N ALA A 134 11.72 -6.27 0.34
CA ALA A 134 10.99 -5.78 1.51
C ALA A 134 9.76 -6.65 1.81
N ILE A 135 8.95 -6.98 0.79
CA ILE A 135 7.76 -7.85 0.95
C ILE A 135 8.18 -9.25 1.39
N GLN A 136 9.25 -9.81 0.82
CA GLN A 136 9.78 -11.11 1.22
C GLN A 136 10.28 -11.09 2.68
N ALA A 137 11.10 -10.11 3.04
CA ALA A 137 11.63 -9.96 4.40
C ALA A 137 10.51 -9.78 5.44
N PHE A 138 9.44 -9.06 5.09
CA PHE A 138 8.26 -8.92 5.95
C PHE A 138 7.54 -10.25 6.19
N GLY A 139 7.40 -11.07 5.14
CA GLY A 139 6.71 -12.35 5.24
C GLY A 139 7.47 -13.43 6.00
N TYR A 140 8.80 -13.46 5.91
CA TYR A 140 9.64 -14.48 6.55
C TYR A 140 10.28 -14.02 7.87
N GLY A 141 10.24 -12.72 8.20
CA GLY A 141 10.85 -12.16 9.41
C GLY A 141 10.06 -12.38 10.71
N ILE A 142 8.82 -12.87 10.63
CA ILE A 142 7.96 -13.11 11.80
C ILE A 142 8.33 -14.43 12.51
N ASP A 143 9.01 -15.36 11.82
CA ASP A 143 9.28 -16.71 12.36
C ASP A 143 10.56 -16.80 13.22
N ASN A 144 11.36 -15.74 13.32
CA ASN A 144 12.67 -15.77 14.00
C ASN A 144 12.72 -15.04 15.37
N THR A 145 11.60 -14.58 15.93
CA THR A 145 11.57 -13.90 17.24
C THR A 145 10.58 -14.47 18.27
N GLN A 146 10.02 -15.66 18.06
CA GLN A 146 9.26 -16.38 19.10
C GLN A 146 9.85 -17.76 19.43
N ASN A 147 11.12 -17.77 19.87
CA ASN A 147 11.66 -18.83 20.73
C ASN A 147 12.18 -18.19 22.04
N LYS A 148 11.27 -17.59 22.81
CA LYS A 148 11.42 -17.41 24.26
C LYS A 148 10.06 -17.59 24.92
N SER A 149 9.84 -18.81 25.39
CA SER A 149 8.82 -19.20 26.35
C SER A 149 8.89 -18.33 27.61
N GLY A 150 7.80 -17.62 27.91
CA GLY A 150 7.54 -16.97 29.20
C GLY A 150 6.03 -17.04 29.51
N PRO A 151 5.59 -17.27 30.75
CA PRO A 151 4.20 -17.57 31.05
C PRO A 151 3.32 -16.30 31.06
N VAL A 152 2.14 -16.42 30.48
CA VAL A 152 1.07 -15.39 30.48
C VAL A 152 0.29 -15.45 31.81
N PRO A 153 0.09 -14.32 32.54
CA PRO A 153 -0.99 -14.19 33.51
C PRO A 153 -2.24 -13.57 32.85
N GLY A 154 -3.41 -14.17 33.12
CA GLY A 154 -4.70 -13.81 32.53
C GLY A 154 -5.35 -12.51 33.05
N PRO A 155 -6.55 -12.16 32.52
CA PRO A 155 -7.18 -10.85 32.71
C PRO A 155 -8.02 -10.80 33.98
N SER A 156 -8.06 -9.64 34.65
CA SER A 156 -8.99 -9.37 35.76
C SER A 156 -9.65 -8.00 35.63
N ALA A 157 -10.92 -7.95 36.00
CA ALA A 157 -11.92 -6.93 35.67
C ALA A 157 -11.88 -5.64 36.52
N THR A 158 -12.48 -4.58 35.96
CA THR A 158 -12.75 -3.22 36.50
C THR A 158 -13.60 -3.17 37.78
N PRO A 159 -13.61 -2.03 38.51
CA PRO A 159 -14.74 -1.08 38.39
C PRO A 159 -14.38 0.44 38.47
N LYS A 160 -15.25 1.29 37.86
CA LYS A 160 -15.35 2.78 37.93
C LYS A 160 -16.39 3.19 39.00
N PRO A 161 -16.44 4.41 39.60
CA PRO A 161 -17.02 5.67 38.99
C PRO A 161 -16.31 7.01 39.41
N ASP A 162 -16.06 7.98 38.50
CA ASP A 162 -16.78 9.28 38.22
C ASP A 162 -16.14 10.52 38.93
N PRO A 163 -16.53 11.80 38.62
CA PRO A 163 -16.28 12.56 37.39
C PRO A 163 -15.64 13.95 37.65
N VAL A 164 -14.92 14.55 36.68
CA VAL A 164 -14.74 16.03 36.61
C VAL A 164 -14.29 16.48 35.21
N SER A 165 -14.98 17.51 34.71
CA SER A 165 -14.79 18.29 33.45
C SER A 165 -13.56 19.22 33.58
N THR A 166 -12.83 19.74 32.59
CA THR A 166 -13.15 20.30 31.27
C THR A 166 -11.81 20.60 30.58
N GLN A 167 -11.68 20.43 29.26
CA GLN A 167 -11.28 21.47 28.28
C GLN A 167 -10.75 20.86 26.98
N GLU A 168 -11.39 21.29 25.91
CA GLU A 168 -11.15 20.95 24.52
C GLU A 168 -9.83 21.53 24.01
N ILE A 169 -9.11 20.77 23.18
CA ILE A 169 -8.48 21.30 21.98
C ILE A 169 -8.81 20.35 20.83
N SER A 170 -9.67 20.88 19.96
CA SER A 170 -10.08 20.36 18.66
C SER A 170 -8.89 20.29 17.71
N GLU A 171 -8.68 19.13 17.07
CA GLU A 171 -8.56 18.96 15.61
C GLU A 171 -8.16 17.52 15.26
N ASN A 172 -9.15 16.63 15.18
CA ASN A 172 -9.05 15.43 14.33
C ASN A 172 -10.10 15.58 13.24
N LEU A 173 -9.74 16.22 12.13
CA LEU A 173 -10.56 16.12 10.93
C LEU A 173 -10.41 14.69 10.38
N PRO A 174 -11.51 13.94 10.16
CA PRO A 174 -11.45 12.76 9.33
C PRO A 174 -11.02 13.21 7.92
N VAL A 175 -9.86 12.75 7.47
CA VAL A 175 -9.38 12.99 6.10
C VAL A 175 -10.37 12.32 5.15
N THR A 176 -11.30 13.12 4.63
CA THR A 176 -12.21 12.71 3.57
C THR A 176 -11.42 12.76 2.26
N ILE A 177 -10.90 11.61 1.83
CA ILE A 177 -10.27 11.50 0.51
C ILE A 177 -11.39 11.62 -0.55
N PRO A 178 -11.23 12.45 -1.60
CA PRO A 178 -12.30 12.66 -2.57
C PRO A 178 -12.59 11.40 -3.40
N LYS A 179 -13.88 11.05 -3.45
CA LYS A 179 -14.60 10.25 -4.46
C LYS A 179 -13.77 9.36 -5.40
N VAL A 180 -13.75 8.07 -5.09
CA VAL A 180 -13.79 7.04 -6.14
C VAL A 180 -15.22 7.03 -6.70
N LYS A 181 -15.38 7.30 -8.00
CA LYS A 181 -16.71 7.33 -8.64
C LYS A 181 -17.34 5.93 -8.59
N GLY A 182 -18.41 5.77 -7.82
CA GLY A 182 -19.32 4.61 -7.86
C GLY A 182 -19.54 3.92 -6.51
N SER A 183 -18.54 3.96 -5.62
CA SER A 183 -18.59 3.36 -4.28
C SER A 183 -17.70 4.19 -3.36
N GLN A 184 -18.20 4.59 -2.19
CA GLN A 184 -17.34 5.28 -1.22
C GLN A 184 -16.48 4.23 -0.54
N CYS A 185 -15.27 3.99 -1.05
CA CYS A 185 -14.29 3.17 -0.35
C CYS A 185 -13.59 4.07 0.70
N PHE A 186 -13.80 3.78 1.98
CA PHE A 186 -13.03 4.33 3.08
C PHE A 186 -11.79 3.48 3.30
N ILE A 187 -10.64 4.10 3.40
CA ILE A 187 -9.38 3.41 3.66
C ILE A 187 -8.82 3.92 4.98
N THR A 188 -8.81 3.05 6.00
CA THR A 188 -8.19 3.34 7.28
C THR A 188 -6.76 2.80 7.30
N TRP A 189 -5.87 3.60 7.87
CA TRP A 189 -4.44 3.37 7.93
C TRP A 189 -4.02 3.20 9.37
N ASP A 190 -3.66 1.99 9.77
CA ASP A 190 -2.72 1.82 10.87
C ASP A 190 -1.34 1.50 10.29
N VAL A 191 -0.27 1.73 11.04
CA VAL A 191 1.14 1.73 10.60
C VAL A 191 1.52 0.60 9.63
N LEU A 192 0.84 -0.56 9.67
CA LEU A 192 0.95 -1.68 8.74
C LEU A 192 -0.38 -2.33 8.30
N HIS A 193 -1.52 -1.76 8.67
CA HIS A 193 -2.84 -2.26 8.30
C HIS A 193 -3.53 -1.29 7.36
N VAL A 194 -3.94 -1.81 6.20
CA VAL A 194 -4.77 -1.13 5.23
C VAL A 194 -6.11 -1.84 5.29
N ASP A 195 -7.09 -1.18 5.92
CA ASP A 195 -8.46 -1.67 5.94
C ASP A 195 -9.28 -0.84 4.96
N VAL A 196 -9.81 -1.53 3.94
CA VAL A 196 -10.67 -0.91 2.94
C VAL A 196 -12.11 -1.32 3.20
N LYS A 197 -12.95 -0.34 3.53
CA LYS A 197 -14.39 -0.50 3.69
C LYS A 197 -15.11 0.18 2.53
N CYS A 198 -15.73 -0.60 1.68
CA CYS A 198 -16.47 -0.12 0.53
C CYS A 198 -17.96 -0.07 0.86
N ASP A 199 -18.54 1.12 0.97
CA ASP A 199 -20.00 1.25 1.01
C ASP A 199 -20.54 1.14 -0.41
N GLY A 200 -21.08 -0.04 -0.72
CA GLY A 200 -21.80 -0.29 -1.96
C GLY A 200 -23.23 0.24 -1.85
N LYS A 201 -23.61 1.20 -2.69
CA LYS A 201 -25.00 1.27 -3.13
C LYS A 201 -25.18 0.19 -4.19
N MET A 202 -25.91 -0.87 -3.84
CA MET A 202 -26.51 -1.78 -4.82
C MET A 202 -27.50 -1.00 -5.71
#